data_AF-A0A820RCZ6-F1
#
_entry.id   AF-A0A820RCZ6-F1
#
_cell.length_a   1.000
_cell.length_b   1.000
_cell.length_c   1.000
_cell.angle_alpha   90.00
_cell.angle_beta   90.00
_cell.angle_gamma   90.00
#
_symmetry.space_group_name_H-M   'P 1'
#
loop_
_entity.id
_entity.type
_entity.pdbx_description
1 polymer ?
#
loop_
_entity_poly.entity_id
_entity_poly.type
_entity_poly.pdbx_seq_one_letter_code
_entity_poly.pdbx_strand_id
1 'polypeptide(L)'
;VTFGYVEDGLVSLAVPGTFLFFLFFGRIYALTGAFIVMIFEMITGDIATFGVIYVIVITAFGQVFYLLFRDTTEGGNCERAALNDTCEIDKMCSFQNFEAWMTMVHFTMGEFDVKFTY
;
A
#
# COMPACT_ATOMS: atom_id res chain seq x y z
N VAL A 1 -17.65 -3.83 -20.32
CA VAL A 1 -16.77 -2.90 -19.56
C VAL A 1 -16.16 -3.60 -18.34
N THR A 2 -16.95 -4.22 -17.46
CA THR A 2 -16.44 -4.93 -16.25
C THR A 2 -15.51 -6.13 -16.51
N PHE A 3 -15.65 -6.84 -17.64
CA PHE A 3 -14.76 -7.97 -17.98
C PHE A 3 -13.33 -7.53 -18.31
N GLY A 4 -13.15 -6.39 -18.97
CA GLY A 4 -11.82 -5.87 -19.34
C GLY A 4 -10.98 -5.52 -18.12
N TYR A 5 -11.58 -4.94 -17.08
CA TYR A 5 -10.87 -4.63 -15.83
C TYR A 5 -10.30 -5.87 -15.13
N VAL A 6 -11.01 -6.99 -15.20
CA VAL A 6 -10.55 -8.26 -14.60
C VAL A 6 -9.42 -8.86 -15.43
N GLU A 7 -9.50 -8.77 -16.76
CA GLU A 7 -8.44 -9.23 -17.68
C GLU A 7 -7.15 -8.44 -17.46
N ASP A 8 -7.22 -7.11 -17.46
CA ASP A 8 -6.07 -6.23 -17.22
C ASP A 8 -5.48 -6.44 -15.82
N GLY A 9 -6.34 -6.62 -14.81
CA GLY A 9 -5.93 -6.93 -13.44
C GLY A 9 -5.19 -8.26 -13.34
N LEU A 10 -5.70 -9.32 -13.97
CA LEU A 10 -5.08 -10.63 -13.96
C LEU A 10 -3.74 -10.63 -14.71
N VAL A 11 -3.65 -9.90 -15.83
CA VAL A 11 -2.40 -9.74 -16.59
C VAL A 11 -1.38 -8.97 -15.75
N SER A 12 -1.77 -7.88 -15.08
CA SER A 12 -0.87 -7.10 -14.22
C SER A 12 -0.28 -7.90 -13.06
N LEU A 13 -1.03 -8.87 -12.53
CA LEU A 13 -0.57 -9.79 -11.48
C LEU A 13 0.25 -10.97 -12.05
N ALA A 14 -0.12 -11.48 -13.22
CA ALA A 14 0.55 -12.60 -13.87
C ALA A 14 1.96 -12.24 -14.34
N VAL A 15 2.20 -10.99 -14.75
CA VAL A 15 3.51 -10.51 -15.18
C VAL A 15 4.59 -10.70 -14.09
N PRO A 16 4.48 -10.13 -12.87
CA PRO A 16 5.46 -10.38 -11.81
C PRO A 16 5.50 -11.84 -11.35
N GLY A 17 4.35 -12.55 -11.37
CA GLY A 17 4.32 -14.00 -11.10
C GLY A 17 5.15 -14.82 -12.07
N THR A 18 5.19 -14.42 -13.35
CA THR A 18 6.00 -15.07 -14.38
C THR A 18 7.48 -14.80 -14.17
N PHE A 19 7.87 -13.59 -13.74
CA PHE A 19 9.26 -13.29 -13.37
C PHE A 19 9.76 -14.16 -12.21
N LEU A 20 8.91 -14.40 -11.20
CA LEU A 20 9.25 -15.32 -10.11
C LEU A 20 9.34 -16.78 -10.59
N PHE A 21 8.46 -17.19 -11.52
CA PHE A 21 8.52 -18.53 -12.12
C PHE A 21 9.76 -18.75 -13.00
N PHE A 22 10.28 -17.71 -13.67
CA PHE A 22 11.55 -17.81 -14.41
C PHE A 22 12.74 -18.18 -13.51
N LEU A 23 12.74 -17.74 -12.24
CA LEU A 23 13.78 -18.12 -11.27
C LEU A 23 13.75 -19.62 -10.94
N PHE A 24 12.61 -20.30 -11.07
CA PHE A 24 12.52 -21.76 -10.91
C PHE A 24 13.26 -22.51 -12.03
N PHE A 25 13.14 -22.07 -13.29
CA PHE A 25 13.85 -22.70 -14.41
C PHE A 25 15.35 -22.41 -14.44
N GLY A 26 15.78 -21.26 -13.91
CA GLY A 26 17.19 -20.91 -13.82
C GLY A 26 18.03 -21.86 -12.95
N ARG A 27 17.38 -22.70 -12.12
CA ARG A 27 18.01 -23.76 -11.31
C ARG A 27 18.69 -24.86 -12.13
N ILE A 28 18.29 -25.07 -13.40
CA ILE A 28 18.83 -26.13 -14.27
C ILE A 28 20.26 -25.80 -14.75
N TYR A 29 20.65 -24.53 -14.75
CA TYR A 29 21.97 -24.09 -15.18
C TYR A 29 22.98 -24.18 -14.03
N ALA A 30 24.09 -24.90 -14.25
CA ALA A 30 25.07 -25.21 -13.21
C ALA A 30 25.73 -23.97 -12.55
N LEU A 31 25.88 -22.86 -13.29
CA LEU A 31 26.47 -21.62 -12.77
C LEU A 31 25.43 -20.74 -12.05
N THR A 32 24.20 -20.69 -12.59
CA THR A 32 23.11 -19.85 -12.09
C THR A 32 22.35 -20.50 -10.93
N GLY A 33 22.43 -21.83 -10.78
CA GLY A 33 21.76 -22.59 -9.73
C GLY A 33 22.19 -22.18 -8.31
N ALA A 34 23.48 -21.96 -8.08
CA ALA A 34 23.98 -21.48 -6.78
C ALA A 34 23.55 -20.03 -6.49
N PHE A 35 23.58 -19.16 -7.51
CA PHE A 35 23.16 -17.75 -7.39
C PHE A 35 21.67 -17.62 -7.09
N ILE A 36 20.84 -18.41 -7.78
CA ILE A 36 19.38 -18.39 -7.62
C ILE A 36 18.98 -18.94 -6.25
N VAL A 37 19.65 -19.99 -5.76
CA VAL A 37 19.40 -20.50 -4.40
C VAL A 37 19.71 -19.43 -3.35
N MET A 38 20.77 -18.63 -3.52
CA MET A 38 21.06 -17.52 -2.59
C MET A 38 19.96 -16.45 -2.57
N ILE A 39 19.36 -16.14 -3.72
CA ILE A 39 18.23 -15.21 -3.81
C ILE A 39 16.97 -15.83 -3.18
N PHE A 40 16.71 -17.12 -3.40
CA PHE A 40 15.57 -17.81 -2.78
C PHE A 40 15.65 -17.82 -1.25
N GLU A 41 16.85 -17.94 -0.69
CA GLU A 41 17.10 -17.84 0.76
C GLU A 41 16.85 -16.42 1.28
N MET A 42 17.28 -15.37 0.54
CA MET A 42 16.93 -13.98 0.91
C MET A 42 15.43 -13.69 0.83
N ILE A 43 14.76 -14.13 -0.24
CA ILE A 43 13.32 -13.88 -0.42
C ILE A 43 12.49 -14.62 0.63
N THR A 44 12.78 -15.90 0.86
CA THR A 44 11.97 -16.74 1.77
C THR A 44 12.26 -16.43 3.24
N GLY A 45 13.51 -16.11 3.59
CA GLY A 45 13.91 -15.87 4.97
C GLY A 45 13.69 -14.43 5.45
N ASP A 46 14.09 -13.45 4.66
CA ASP A 46 14.16 -12.04 5.09
C ASP A 46 12.92 -11.25 4.69
N ILE A 47 12.57 -11.28 3.40
CA ILE A 47 11.49 -10.46 2.85
C ILE A 47 10.10 -10.90 3.35
N ALA A 48 9.86 -12.21 3.50
CA ALA A 48 8.58 -12.71 3.99
C ALA A 48 8.29 -12.26 5.43
N THR A 49 9.29 -12.37 6.31
CA THR A 49 9.18 -11.93 7.71
C THR A 49 9.04 -10.41 7.80
N PHE A 50 9.85 -9.67 7.03
CA PHE A 50 9.76 -8.21 6.93
C PHE A 50 8.38 -7.76 6.43
N GLY A 51 7.83 -8.43 5.41
CA GLY A 51 6.52 -8.14 4.85
C GLY A 51 5.37 -8.34 5.84
N VAL A 52 5.40 -9.39 6.66
CA VAL A 52 4.37 -9.63 7.69
C VAL A 52 4.39 -8.53 8.74
N ILE A 53 5.57 -8.14 9.24
CA ILE A 53 5.69 -7.04 10.21
C ILE A 53 5.26 -5.71 9.58
N TYR A 54 5.61 -5.46 8.32
CA TYR A 54 5.21 -4.27 7.58
C TYR A 54 3.68 -4.11 7.50
N VAL A 55 2.96 -5.18 7.15
CA VAL A 55 1.48 -5.17 7.10
C VAL A 55 0.88 -4.86 8.47
N ILE A 56 1.37 -5.52 9.54
CA ILE A 56 0.86 -5.29 10.90
C ILE A 56 1.10 -3.84 11.34
N VAL A 57 2.28 -3.28 11.08
CA VAL A 57 2.63 -1.90 11.44
C VAL A 57 1.73 -0.91 10.69
N ILE A 58 1.55 -1.04 9.37
CA ILE A 58 0.72 -0.10 8.61
C ILE A 58 -0.74 -0.19 9.03
N THR A 59 -1.28 -1.39 9.24
CA THR A 59 -2.66 -1.55 9.71
C THR A 59 -2.83 -0.94 11.10
N ALA A 60 -1.89 -1.16 12.03
CA ALA A 60 -1.96 -0.58 13.38
C ALA A 60 -1.86 0.95 13.36
N PHE A 61 -0.89 1.52 12.63
CA PHE A 61 -0.71 2.97 12.53
C PHE A 61 -1.88 3.64 11.81
N GLY A 62 -2.42 3.04 10.75
CA GLY A 62 -3.59 3.57 10.03
C GLY A 62 -4.81 3.75 10.94
N GLN A 63 -5.05 2.84 11.88
CA GLN A 63 -6.14 2.95 12.86
C GLN A 63 -5.88 4.05 13.91
N VAL A 64 -4.63 4.20 14.36
CA VAL A 64 -4.27 5.22 15.35
C VAL A 64 -4.35 6.62 14.76
N PHE A 65 -3.87 6.82 13.52
CA PHE A 65 -4.01 8.09 12.82
C PHE A 65 -5.48 8.45 12.57
N TYR A 66 -6.33 7.48 12.25
CA TYR A 66 -7.78 7.71 12.14
C TYR A 66 -8.37 8.27 13.44
N LEU A 67 -8.05 7.67 14.60
CA LEU A 67 -8.53 8.16 15.89
C LEU A 67 -7.97 9.55 16.24
N LEU A 68 -6.69 9.79 15.94
CA LEU A 68 -6.02 11.06 16.24
C LEU A 68 -6.63 12.25 15.47
N PHE A 69 -7.00 12.04 14.20
CA PHE A 69 -7.60 13.10 13.37
C PHE A 69 -9.12 13.21 13.48
N ARG A 70 -9.81 12.17 13.98
CA ARG A 70 -11.25 12.23 14.26
C ARG A 70 -11.55 13.31 15.30
N ASP A 71 -10.77 13.38 16.37
CA ASP A 71 -11.05 14.29 17.49
C ASP A 71 -10.81 15.78 17.13
N THR A 72 -9.90 16.10 16.20
CA THR A 72 -9.73 17.47 15.66
C THR A 72 -10.91 17.96 14.83
N THR A 73 -11.76 17.05 14.37
CA THR A 73 -12.95 17.36 13.56
C THR A 73 -14.25 17.33 14.38
N GLU A 74 -14.17 17.03 15.68
CA GLU A 74 -15.32 17.08 16.59
C GLU A 74 -15.51 18.48 17.24
N GLY A 75 -14.66 19.45 16.88
CA GLY A 75 -14.78 20.86 17.27
C GLY A 75 -15.51 21.78 16.26
N GLY A 76 -15.97 21.26 15.12
CA GLY A 76 -16.66 22.08 14.11
C GLY A 76 -17.23 21.24 12.96
N ASN A 77 -18.56 21.15 12.93
CA ASN A 77 -19.42 20.45 11.97
C ASN A 77 -18.87 20.30 10.53
N CYS A 78 -18.48 19.08 10.14
CA CYS A 78 -18.34 18.67 8.72
C CYS A 78 -19.64 18.86 7.90
N GLU A 79 -20.79 18.92 8.56
CA GLU A 79 -22.08 19.16 7.89
C GLU A 79 -22.20 20.58 7.31
N ARG A 80 -21.36 21.54 7.74
CA ARG A 80 -21.31 22.90 7.17
C ARG A 80 -20.28 23.07 6.04
N ALA A 81 -19.37 22.12 5.84
CA ALA A 81 -18.34 22.19 4.79
C ALA A 81 -18.85 21.76 3.40
N ALA A 82 -20.05 21.16 3.31
CA ALA A 82 -20.73 20.92 2.03
C ALA A 82 -21.41 22.17 1.45
N LEU A 83 -21.50 23.28 2.23
CA LEU A 83 -22.16 24.52 1.81
C LEU A 83 -21.16 25.59 1.28
N ASN A 84 -19.87 25.40 1.52
CA ASN A 84 -18.81 26.23 0.97
C ASN A 84 -17.89 25.29 0.18
N ASP A 85 -17.73 25.52 -1.12
CA ASP A 85 -16.98 24.70 -2.09
C ASP A 85 -15.47 24.58 -1.76
N THR A 86 -15.15 24.03 -0.60
CA THR A 86 -13.83 23.57 -0.18
C THR A 86 -13.96 22.11 0.22
N CYS A 87 -14.60 21.32 -0.65
CA CYS A 87 -14.60 19.86 -0.63
C CYS A 87 -13.23 19.32 -1.09
N GLU A 88 -12.15 19.85 -0.51
CA GLU A 88 -10.81 19.26 -0.58
C GLU A 88 -10.45 18.57 0.75
N ILE A 89 -11.20 18.87 1.83
CA ILE A 89 -10.99 18.32 3.18
C ILE A 89 -12.04 17.25 3.56
N ASP A 90 -13.11 17.08 2.77
CA ASP A 90 -14.11 16.02 3.02
C ASP A 90 -13.52 14.60 2.85
N LYS A 91 -12.40 14.49 2.11
CA LYS A 91 -11.66 13.23 2.01
C LYS A 91 -11.02 12.78 3.32
N MET A 92 -10.94 13.63 4.34
CA MET A 92 -10.40 13.23 5.65
C MET A 92 -11.45 12.61 6.58
N CYS A 93 -12.75 12.72 6.27
CA CYS A 93 -13.82 12.24 7.16
C CYS A 93 -14.51 10.95 6.70
N SER A 94 -14.37 10.57 5.43
CA SER A 94 -14.82 9.27 4.93
C SER A 94 -13.63 8.43 4.48
N PHE A 95 -12.72 8.16 5.42
CA PHE A 95 -11.63 7.21 5.23
C PHE A 95 -12.05 5.85 5.76
N GLN A 96 -12.71 5.06 4.91
CA GLN A 96 -12.84 3.63 5.15
C GLN A 96 -11.43 3.02 5.17
N ASN A 97 -11.16 2.15 6.14
CA ASN A 97 -9.87 1.56 6.53
C ASN A 97 -8.82 1.28 5.41
N PHE A 98 -9.26 0.97 4.18
CA PHE A 98 -8.39 0.72 3.04
C PHE A 98 -7.73 2.00 2.48
N GLU A 99 -8.43 3.13 2.46
CA GLU A 99 -7.88 4.42 2.00
C GLU A 99 -6.78 4.90 2.96
N ALA A 100 -6.99 4.75 4.28
CA ALA A 100 -5.99 5.05 5.32
C ALA A 100 -4.70 4.27 5.10
N TRP A 101 -4.87 2.99 4.81
CA TRP A 101 -3.77 2.07 4.54
C TRP A 101 -3.01 2.47 3.27
N MET A 102 -3.72 2.78 2.17
CA MET A 102 -3.10 3.25 0.91
C MET A 102 -2.34 4.57 1.10
N THR A 103 -2.93 5.55 1.78
CA THR A 103 -2.27 6.84 2.04
C THR A 103 -1.01 6.70 2.88
N MET A 104 -1.01 5.82 3.88
CA MET A 104 0.20 5.50 4.65
C MET A 104 1.27 4.81 3.80
N VAL A 105 0.89 3.93 2.87
CA VAL A 105 1.83 3.35 1.91
C VAL A 105 2.42 4.42 0.99
N HIS A 106 1.62 5.35 0.50
CA HIS A 106 2.12 6.49 -0.29
C HIS A 106 3.09 7.37 0.51
N PHE A 107 2.86 7.56 1.81
CA PHE A 107 3.82 8.23 2.69
C PHE A 107 5.16 7.50 2.80
N THR A 108 5.18 6.16 2.83
CA THR A 108 6.45 5.40 2.84
C THR A 108 7.27 5.56 1.56
N MET A 109 6.64 5.91 0.44
CA MET A 109 7.31 6.15 -0.84
C MET A 109 7.97 7.54 -0.92
N GLY A 110 7.79 8.40 0.09
CA GLY A 110 8.45 9.69 0.21
C GLY A 110 7.75 10.85 -0.51
N GLU A 111 6.53 10.65 -1.01
CA GLU A 111 5.75 11.70 -1.64
C GLU A 111 4.98 12.50 -0.58
N PHE A 112 5.54 13.64 -0.16
CA PHE A 112 4.92 14.56 0.81
C PHE A 112 4.87 15.99 0.26
N ASP A 113 3.66 16.56 0.16
CA ASP A 113 3.47 18.01 0.07
C ASP A 113 3.04 18.52 1.45
N VAL A 114 3.97 19.07 2.22
CA VAL A 114 3.70 19.60 3.57
C VAL A 114 3.07 20.98 3.44
N LYS A 115 1.73 21.03 3.33
CA LYS A 115 0.98 22.30 3.43
C LYS A 115 0.90 22.72 4.90
N PHE A 116 1.90 23.49 5.35
CA PHE A 116 1.76 24.25 6.59
C PHE A 116 0.81 25.43 6.34
N THR A 117 -0.46 25.25 6.67
CA THR A 117 -1.39 26.37 6.82
C THR A 117 -1.10 27.04 8.15
N TYR A 118 -0.65 28.29 8.11
CA TYR A 118 -0.48 29.17 9.26
C TYR A 118 -1.79 29.87 9.62
#